data_AF-A0A0A0BJ20-F1
#
_entry.id   AF-A0A0A0BJ20-F1
#
_cell.length_a   1.000
_cell.length_b   1.000
_cell.length_c   1.000
_cell.angle_alpha   90.00
_cell.angle_beta   90.00
_cell.angle_gamma   90.00
#
_symmetry.space_group_name_H-M   'P 1'
#
loop_
_entity.id
_entity.type
_entity.pdbx_description
1 polymer ?
#
loop_
_entity_poly.entity_id
_entity_poly.type
_entity_poly.pdbx_seq_one_letter_code
_entity_poly.pdbx_strand_id
1 'polypeptide(L)'
;PHAADALRRAKVGAEAELPVRPDDALVDGWWRARYRTVATASLARVGADHDAVVVHPFTEPGVLSALAGAHRVRLPRSRAQALGALVGDLLPAEVLVRRSKAEFGRAFWGPGARDFAHGWDGTGVDSTLVDPDTLHTAWSADRPDGRSFALLQHAWAASARAGGASADDGEQ
;
A
#
# COMPACT_ATOMS: atom_id res chain seq x y z
N PRO A 1 17.92 4.66 16.41
CA PRO A 1 17.33 5.69 17.31
C PRO A 1 16.83 6.94 16.56
N HIS A 2 17.70 7.66 15.84
CA HIS A 2 17.33 8.92 15.16
C HIS A 2 16.27 8.76 14.04
N ALA A 3 16.35 7.70 13.22
CA ALA A 3 15.38 7.48 12.14
C ALA A 3 13.97 7.14 12.65
N ALA A 4 13.87 6.34 13.72
CA ALA A 4 12.58 6.00 14.33
C ALA A 4 11.89 7.24 14.93
N ASP A 5 12.66 8.14 15.54
CA ASP A 5 12.13 9.38 16.09
C ASP A 5 11.79 10.40 15.00
N ALA A 6 12.58 10.47 13.92
CA ALA A 6 12.27 11.28 12.75
C ALA A 6 10.96 10.81 12.08
N LEU A 7 10.80 9.50 11.89
CA LEU A 7 9.56 8.91 11.37
C LEU A 7 8.37 9.20 12.29
N ARG A 8 8.56 9.10 13.62
CA ARG A 8 7.51 9.44 14.58
C ARG A 8 7.10 10.90 14.46
N ARG A 9 8.05 11.82 14.38
CA ARG A 9 7.78 13.26 14.19
C ARG A 9 7.09 13.54 12.86
N ALA A 10 7.54 12.94 11.77
CA ALA A 10 6.91 13.08 10.46
C ALA A 10 5.46 12.56 10.46
N LYS A 11 5.22 11.41 11.11
CA LYS A 11 3.85 10.89 11.31
C LYS A 11 2.97 11.83 12.10
N VAL A 12 3.44 12.33 13.24
CA VAL A 12 2.68 13.26 14.07
C VAL A 12 2.40 14.57 13.33
N GLY A 13 3.38 15.09 12.59
CA GLY A 13 3.20 16.29 11.76
C GLY A 13 2.13 16.07 10.68
N ALA A 14 2.19 14.95 9.95
CA ALA A 14 1.20 14.60 8.95
C ALA A 14 -0.21 14.38 9.55
N GLU A 15 -0.30 13.78 10.74
CA GLU A 15 -1.56 13.61 11.47
C GLU A 15 -2.14 14.95 11.95
N ALA A 16 -1.29 15.91 12.33
CA ALA A 16 -1.71 17.24 12.76
C ALA A 16 -2.26 18.11 11.61
N GLU A 17 -1.90 17.80 10.36
CA GLU A 17 -2.45 18.47 9.17
C GLU A 17 -3.80 17.88 8.72
N LEU A 18 -4.24 16.76 9.32
CA LEU A 18 -5.52 16.15 8.96
C LEU A 18 -6.68 17.00 9.51
N PRO A 19 -7.75 17.21 8.73
CA PRO A 19 -8.95 17.87 9.22
C PRO A 19 -9.51 17.15 10.45
N VAL A 20 -9.87 17.93 11.48
CA VAL A 20 -10.44 17.38 12.73
C VAL A 20 -11.87 16.88 12.51
N ARG A 21 -12.59 17.48 11.57
CA ARG A 21 -13.95 17.08 11.21
C ARG A 21 -13.94 15.84 10.31
N PRO A 22 -14.69 14.78 10.67
CA PRO A 22 -14.70 13.54 9.90
C PRO A 22 -15.07 13.65 8.42
N ASP A 23 -16.04 14.51 8.09
CA ASP A 23 -16.48 14.74 6.72
C ASP A 23 -15.39 15.42 5.90
N ASP A 24 -14.76 16.46 6.44
CA ASP A 24 -13.62 17.14 5.82
C ASP A 24 -12.41 16.20 5.66
N ALA A 25 -12.12 15.38 6.67
CA ALA A 25 -11.02 14.41 6.64
C ALA A 25 -11.24 13.34 5.55
N LEU A 26 -12.48 12.91 5.34
CA LEU A 26 -12.83 11.91 4.34
C LEU A 26 -12.82 12.50 2.92
N VAL A 27 -13.47 13.65 2.71
CA VAL A 27 -13.71 14.23 1.38
C VAL A 27 -12.53 15.06 0.88
N ASP A 28 -11.94 15.90 1.74
CA ASP A 28 -10.86 16.80 1.33
C ASP A 28 -9.48 16.26 1.68
N GLY A 29 -9.37 15.45 2.73
CA GLY A 29 -8.13 14.74 3.06
C GLY A 29 -7.94 13.47 2.22
N TRP A 30 -8.65 12.41 2.60
CA TRP A 30 -8.44 11.07 2.05
C TRP A 30 -8.86 10.95 0.58
N TRP A 31 -10.03 11.47 0.21
CA TRP A 31 -10.54 11.38 -1.17
C TRP A 31 -9.77 12.27 -2.17
N ARG A 32 -8.90 13.18 -1.71
CA ARG A 32 -7.98 13.90 -2.61
C ARG A 32 -6.55 13.36 -2.55
N ALA A 33 -6.29 12.39 -1.68
CA ALA A 33 -4.95 11.92 -1.42
C ALA A 33 -4.32 11.28 -2.67
N ARG A 34 -3.12 11.75 -3.03
CA ARG A 34 -2.37 11.28 -4.20
C ARG A 34 -2.13 9.77 -4.15
N TYR A 35 -1.81 9.21 -2.99
CA TYR A 35 -1.55 7.78 -2.86
C TYR A 35 -2.76 6.94 -3.25
N ARG A 36 -3.99 7.40 -2.94
CA ARG A 36 -5.22 6.70 -3.31
C ARG A 36 -5.44 6.77 -4.81
N THR A 37 -5.29 7.95 -5.42
CA THR A 37 -5.39 8.11 -6.88
C THR A 37 -4.40 7.22 -7.62
N VAL A 38 -3.14 7.17 -7.17
CA VAL A 38 -2.12 6.29 -7.75
C VAL A 38 -2.50 4.82 -7.56
N ALA A 39 -2.92 4.41 -6.36
CA ALA A 39 -3.30 3.02 -6.09
C ALA A 39 -4.46 2.55 -6.98
N THR A 40 -5.53 3.35 -7.10
CA THR A 40 -6.68 3.04 -7.96
C THR A 40 -6.27 2.97 -9.43
N ALA A 41 -5.47 3.92 -9.92
CA ALA A 41 -5.00 3.90 -11.30
C ALA A 41 -4.08 2.72 -11.60
N SER A 42 -3.23 2.30 -10.65
CA SER A 42 -2.38 1.12 -10.79
C SER A 42 -3.20 -0.17 -10.84
N LEU A 43 -4.21 -0.32 -9.97
CA LEU A 43 -5.08 -1.49 -9.98
C LEU A 43 -5.92 -1.58 -11.25
N ALA A 44 -6.39 -0.44 -11.77
CA ALA A 44 -7.12 -0.40 -13.04
C ALA A 44 -6.25 -0.90 -14.21
N ARG A 45 -4.96 -0.56 -14.23
CA ARG A 45 -4.02 -1.08 -15.23
C ARG A 45 -3.83 -2.59 -15.12
N VAL A 46 -3.61 -3.10 -13.90
CA VAL A 46 -3.51 -4.55 -13.66
C VAL A 46 -4.79 -5.27 -14.09
N GLY A 47 -5.97 -4.69 -13.85
CA GLY A 47 -7.23 -5.26 -14.33
C GLY A 47 -7.30 -5.31 -15.85
N ALA A 48 -6.94 -4.23 -16.53
CA ALA A 48 -6.95 -4.15 -17.99
C ALA A 48 -6.04 -5.18 -18.65
N ASP A 49 -4.88 -5.49 -18.07
CA ASP A 49 -3.97 -6.55 -18.53
C ASP A 49 -4.60 -7.96 -18.49
N HIS A 50 -5.74 -8.11 -17.81
CA HIS A 50 -6.48 -9.36 -17.65
C HIS A 50 -7.94 -9.25 -18.12
N ASP A 51 -8.27 -8.30 -19.00
CA ASP A 51 -9.63 -8.06 -19.49
C ASP A 51 -10.67 -7.87 -18.36
N ALA A 52 -10.22 -7.35 -17.21
CA ALA A 52 -11.01 -7.21 -16.00
C ALA A 52 -11.20 -5.73 -15.62
N VAL A 53 -12.42 -5.38 -15.20
CA VAL A 53 -12.72 -4.04 -14.67
C VAL A 53 -12.61 -4.07 -13.15
N VAL A 54 -11.66 -3.31 -12.62
CA VAL A 54 -11.53 -3.11 -11.17
C VAL A 54 -12.40 -1.95 -10.73
N VAL A 55 -13.39 -2.24 -9.88
CA VAL A 55 -14.28 -1.25 -9.28
C VAL A 55 -14.01 -1.09 -7.79
N HIS A 56 -14.27 0.10 -7.26
CA HIS A 56 -14.06 0.42 -5.85
C HIS A 56 -15.33 1.02 -5.22
N PRO A 57 -16.40 0.22 -5.00
CA PRO A 57 -17.72 0.75 -4.64
C PRO A 57 -17.71 1.64 -3.38
N PHE A 58 -16.94 1.28 -2.36
CA PHE A 58 -16.84 2.05 -1.11
C PHE A 58 -16.04 3.35 -1.24
N THR A 59 -15.44 3.57 -2.40
CA THR A 59 -14.75 4.82 -2.72
C THR A 59 -15.52 5.63 -3.74
N GLU A 60 -16.71 5.22 -4.17
CA GLU A 60 -17.48 6.04 -5.11
C GLU A 60 -17.92 7.36 -4.45
N PRO A 61 -17.90 8.50 -5.18
CA PRO A 61 -18.24 9.81 -4.61
C PRO A 61 -19.58 9.80 -3.86
N GLY A 62 -20.61 9.16 -4.43
CA GLY A 62 -21.93 9.08 -3.80
C GLY A 62 -21.94 8.32 -2.47
N VAL A 63 -21.17 7.23 -2.37
CA VAL A 63 -21.04 6.44 -1.13
C VAL A 63 -20.31 7.26 -0.07
N LEU A 64 -19.23 7.95 -0.46
CA LEU A 64 -18.48 8.80 0.47
C LEU A 64 -19.28 10.02 0.92
N SER A 65 -20.04 10.66 0.03
CA SER A 65 -20.94 11.75 0.41
C SER A 65 -22.03 11.27 1.39
N ALA A 66 -22.60 10.09 1.16
CA ALA A 66 -23.56 9.50 2.09
C ALA A 66 -22.93 9.19 3.46
N LEU A 67 -21.73 8.60 3.47
CA LEU A 67 -21.00 8.29 4.69
C LEU A 67 -20.62 9.56 5.47
N ALA A 68 -20.10 10.58 4.79
CA ALA A 68 -19.79 11.88 5.38
C ALA A 68 -21.05 12.54 5.97
N GLY A 69 -22.18 12.47 5.26
CA GLY A 69 -23.47 12.98 5.73
C GLY A 69 -24.00 12.25 6.98
N ALA A 70 -23.84 10.93 7.05
CA ALA A 70 -24.26 10.13 8.20
C ALA A 70 -23.35 10.29 9.44
N HIS A 71 -22.09 10.67 9.25
CA HIS A 71 -21.07 10.73 10.30
C HIS A 71 -20.42 12.11 10.48
N ARG A 72 -21.13 13.19 10.14
CA ARG A 72 -20.64 14.59 10.21
C ARG A 72 -19.92 14.95 11.51
N VAL A 73 -20.48 14.51 12.64
CA VAL A 73 -19.95 14.85 13.96
C VAL A 73 -19.02 13.77 14.49
N ARG A 74 -19.22 12.50 14.08
CA ARG A 74 -18.50 11.37 14.66
C ARG A 74 -18.52 10.12 13.80
N LEU A 75 -17.33 9.58 13.55
CA LEU A 75 -17.15 8.27 12.95
C LEU A 75 -17.42 7.13 13.94
N PRO A 76 -17.76 5.92 13.44
CA PRO A 76 -17.78 4.72 14.26
C PRO A 76 -16.46 4.53 15.02
N ARG A 77 -16.55 4.11 16.28
CA ARG A 77 -15.39 3.89 17.16
C ARG A 77 -14.66 2.58 16.88
N SER A 78 -15.28 1.68 16.11
CA SER A 78 -14.72 0.38 15.77
C SER A 78 -15.16 -0.07 14.39
N ARG A 79 -14.38 -0.99 13.81
CA ARG A 79 -14.72 -1.65 12.54
C ARG A 79 -16.05 -2.41 12.62
N ALA A 80 -16.31 -3.08 13.73
CA ALA A 80 -17.55 -3.82 13.94
C ALA A 80 -18.76 -2.89 13.95
N GLN A 81 -18.64 -1.71 14.60
CA GLN A 81 -19.70 -0.70 14.59
C GLN A 81 -19.92 -0.13 13.18
N ALA A 82 -18.84 0.15 12.44
CA ALA A 82 -18.94 0.66 11.07
C ALA A 82 -19.61 -0.36 10.12
N LEU A 83 -19.19 -1.63 10.18
CA LEU A 83 -19.76 -2.68 9.36
C LEU A 83 -21.20 -2.99 9.76
N GLY A 84 -21.52 -3.07 11.06
CA GLY A 84 -22.90 -3.30 11.51
C GLY A 84 -23.85 -2.20 11.04
N ALA A 85 -23.42 -0.94 11.02
CA ALA A 85 -24.21 0.16 10.47
C ALA A 85 -24.38 0.09 8.94
N LEU A 86 -23.38 -0.44 8.23
CA LEU A 86 -23.36 -0.49 6.76
C LEU A 86 -24.11 -1.69 6.20
N VAL A 87 -23.98 -2.87 6.82
CA VAL A 87 -24.48 -4.14 6.28
C VAL A 87 -25.57 -4.77 7.15
N GLY A 88 -25.85 -4.25 8.35
CA GLY A 88 -26.87 -4.79 9.24
C GLY A 88 -26.67 -6.28 9.52
N ASP A 89 -27.69 -7.06 9.20
CA ASP A 89 -27.78 -8.52 9.36
C ASP A 89 -27.43 -9.29 8.07
N LEU A 90 -26.96 -8.62 7.02
CA LEU A 90 -26.59 -9.25 5.76
C LEU A 90 -25.35 -10.17 5.88
N LEU A 91 -24.57 -10.03 6.94
CA LEU A 91 -23.39 -10.84 7.21
C LEU A 91 -23.49 -11.54 8.58
N PRO A 92 -22.93 -12.76 8.73
CA PRO A 92 -22.84 -13.42 10.02
C PRO A 92 -22.09 -12.57 11.05
N ALA A 93 -22.50 -12.67 12.33
CA ALA A 93 -21.92 -11.88 13.41
C ALA A 93 -20.40 -12.07 13.53
N GLU A 94 -19.91 -13.28 13.25
CA GLU A 94 -18.50 -13.65 13.27
C GLU A 94 -17.67 -12.84 12.26
N VAL A 95 -18.27 -12.47 11.12
CA VAL A 95 -17.63 -11.62 10.09
C VAL A 95 -17.50 -10.18 10.58
N LEU A 96 -18.51 -9.68 11.30
CA LEU A 96 -18.54 -8.31 11.82
C LEU A 96 -17.52 -8.09 12.94
N VAL A 97 -17.33 -9.08 13.81
CA VAL A 97 -16.43 -9.00 14.98
C VAL A 97 -15.02 -9.53 14.71
N ARG A 98 -14.73 -9.99 13.49
CA ARG A 98 -13.41 -10.53 13.13
C ARG A 98 -12.31 -9.50 13.38
N ARG A 99 -11.34 -9.86 14.22
CA ARG A 99 -10.19 -9.01 14.57
C ARG A 99 -9.02 -9.12 13.60
N SER A 100 -8.91 -10.24 12.88
CA SER A 100 -7.86 -10.40 11.88
C SER A 100 -8.11 -9.51 10.66
N LYS A 101 -7.01 -8.97 10.13
CA LYS A 101 -7.01 -8.26 8.84
C LYS A 101 -6.51 -9.18 7.75
N ALA A 102 -6.91 -8.88 6.52
CA ALA A 102 -6.29 -9.52 5.36
C ALA A 102 -4.81 -9.12 5.31
N GLU A 103 -3.96 -10.10 5.03
CA GLU A 103 -2.53 -9.88 4.83
C GLU A 103 -2.22 -10.04 3.35
N PHE A 104 -1.92 -8.92 2.68
CA PHE A 104 -1.68 -8.93 1.23
C PHE A 104 -0.21 -9.16 0.87
N GLY A 105 0.69 -9.18 1.85
CA GLY A 105 2.13 -9.35 1.61
C GLY A 105 2.46 -10.63 0.83
N ARG A 106 1.71 -11.72 1.07
CA ARG A 106 1.91 -12.98 0.33
C ARG A 106 1.61 -12.87 -1.17
N ALA A 107 0.67 -12.03 -1.58
CA ALA A 107 0.36 -11.85 -3.00
C ALA A 107 1.52 -11.20 -3.76
N PHE A 108 2.28 -10.34 -3.09
CA PHE A 108 3.44 -9.66 -3.65
C PHE A 108 4.78 -10.38 -3.39
N TRP A 109 4.78 -11.38 -2.51
CA TRP A 109 5.95 -12.20 -2.17
C TRP A 109 5.88 -13.60 -2.81
N GLY A 110 5.71 -13.62 -4.13
CA GLY A 110 5.64 -14.84 -4.95
C GLY A 110 7.02 -15.39 -5.35
N PRO A 111 7.06 -16.45 -6.18
CA PRO A 111 8.30 -17.09 -6.61
C PRO A 111 9.31 -16.11 -7.22
N GLY A 112 8.90 -15.28 -8.20
CA GLY A 112 9.82 -14.32 -8.83
C GLY A 112 10.39 -13.27 -7.87
N ALA A 113 9.63 -12.83 -6.87
CA ALA A 113 10.12 -11.91 -5.84
C ALA A 113 11.19 -12.57 -4.96
N ARG A 114 10.99 -13.85 -4.62
CA ARG A 114 11.94 -14.65 -3.84
C ARG A 114 13.19 -14.96 -4.63
N ASP A 115 13.04 -15.39 -5.88
CA ASP A 115 14.17 -15.71 -6.77
C ASP A 115 15.06 -14.47 -6.97
N PHE A 116 14.45 -13.31 -7.21
CA PHE A 116 15.19 -12.05 -7.28
C PHE A 116 15.89 -11.72 -5.96
N ALA A 117 15.17 -11.78 -4.84
CA ALA A 117 15.76 -11.48 -3.53
C ALA A 117 16.92 -12.42 -3.16
N HIS A 118 16.83 -13.71 -3.51
CA HIS A 118 17.90 -14.69 -3.27
C HIS A 118 19.16 -14.42 -4.08
N GLY A 119 19.03 -13.89 -5.30
CA GLY A 119 20.14 -13.55 -6.17
C GLY A 119 20.59 -12.09 -6.10
N TRP A 120 19.99 -11.29 -5.23
CA TRP A 120 20.25 -9.85 -5.18
C TRP A 120 21.60 -9.55 -4.55
N ASP A 121 22.41 -8.75 -5.24
CA ASP A 121 23.79 -8.42 -4.89
C ASP A 121 23.94 -7.12 -4.08
N GLY A 122 22.83 -6.52 -3.66
CA GLY A 122 22.81 -5.25 -2.93
C GLY A 122 22.76 -4.01 -3.83
N THR A 123 22.80 -4.15 -5.16
CA THR A 123 22.79 -3.01 -6.09
C THR A 123 21.38 -2.46 -6.35
N GLY A 124 21.28 -1.27 -6.95
CA GLY A 124 19.99 -0.68 -7.32
C GLY A 124 19.21 -0.05 -6.17
N VAL A 125 19.88 0.25 -5.05
CA VAL A 125 19.35 1.05 -3.94
C VAL A 125 20.34 2.14 -3.53
N ASP A 126 19.85 3.24 -2.97
CA ASP A 126 20.70 4.30 -2.42
C ASP A 126 21.24 3.88 -1.04
N SER A 127 22.53 3.52 -0.99
CA SER A 127 23.19 3.04 0.23
C SER A 127 23.37 4.11 1.31
N THR A 128 23.12 5.39 1.01
CA THR A 128 23.11 6.46 2.01
C THR A 128 21.79 6.49 2.80
N LEU A 129 20.73 5.89 2.26
CA LEU A 129 19.40 5.83 2.85
C LEU A 129 19.00 4.43 3.33
N VAL A 130 19.57 3.40 2.71
CA VAL A 130 19.22 1.99 2.91
C VAL A 130 20.49 1.19 3.17
N ASP A 131 20.49 0.38 4.22
CA ASP A 131 21.53 -0.63 4.44
C ASP A 131 21.22 -1.88 3.59
N PRO A 132 22.02 -2.20 2.55
CA PRO A 132 21.74 -3.32 1.65
C PRO A 132 21.80 -4.68 2.34
N ASP A 133 22.72 -4.87 3.28
CA ASP A 133 22.90 -6.15 3.99
C ASP A 133 21.71 -6.43 4.92
N THR A 134 21.26 -5.39 5.64
CA THR A 134 20.05 -5.45 6.47
C THR A 134 18.81 -5.72 5.61
N LEU A 135 18.72 -5.07 4.43
CA LEU A 135 17.59 -5.28 3.51
C LEU A 135 17.57 -6.70 2.93
N HIS A 136 18.72 -7.22 2.50
CA HIS A 136 18.86 -8.58 1.99
C HIS A 136 18.49 -9.62 3.07
N THR A 137 18.93 -9.40 4.31
CA THR A 137 18.53 -10.22 5.46
C THR A 137 17.02 -10.17 5.68
N ALA A 138 16.41 -8.98 5.61
CA ALA A 138 14.97 -8.83 5.76
C ALA A 138 14.17 -9.55 4.66
N TRP A 139 14.67 -9.53 3.41
CA TRP A 139 14.07 -10.24 2.28
C TRP A 139 14.29 -11.76 2.32
N SER A 140 15.24 -12.25 3.11
CA SER A 140 15.44 -13.69 3.29
C SER A 140 14.39 -14.35 4.20
N ALA A 141 13.53 -13.57 4.87
CA ALA A 141 12.45 -14.10 5.70
C ALA A 141 11.30 -14.72 4.87
N ASP A 142 10.60 -15.72 5.40
CA ASP A 142 9.39 -16.28 4.75
C ASP A 142 8.33 -15.21 4.48
N ARG A 143 8.31 -14.19 5.36
CA ARG A 143 7.34 -13.10 5.36
C ARG A 143 8.06 -11.75 5.59
N PRO A 144 8.72 -11.20 4.57
CA PRO A 144 9.36 -9.90 4.69
C PRO A 144 8.34 -8.81 4.95
N ASP A 145 8.82 -7.69 5.49
CA ASP A 145 7.98 -6.52 5.67
C ASP A 145 7.58 -5.93 4.30
N GLY A 146 6.28 -5.94 4.00
CA GLY A 146 5.76 -5.44 2.73
C GLY A 146 6.07 -3.98 2.45
N ARG A 147 6.43 -3.18 3.47
CA ARG A 147 6.91 -1.80 3.28
C ARG A 147 8.22 -1.73 2.49
N SER A 148 8.97 -2.81 2.44
CA SER A 148 10.21 -2.91 1.65
C SER A 148 9.98 -3.28 0.18
N PHE A 149 8.76 -3.67 -0.23
CA PHE A 149 8.53 -4.19 -1.58
C PHE A 149 8.68 -3.14 -2.69
N ALA A 150 8.49 -1.86 -2.38
CA ALA A 150 8.82 -0.80 -3.33
C ALA A 150 10.33 -0.75 -3.65
N LEU A 151 11.19 -1.03 -2.65
CA LEU A 151 12.64 -1.14 -2.86
C LEU A 151 12.99 -2.38 -3.68
N LEU A 152 12.28 -3.51 -3.46
CA LEU A 152 12.45 -4.73 -4.25
C LEU A 152 12.16 -4.47 -5.74
N GLN A 153 11.02 -3.84 -6.02
CA GLN A 153 10.63 -3.47 -7.39
C GLN A 153 11.62 -2.48 -8.02
N HIS A 154 12.12 -1.53 -7.23
CA HIS A 154 13.11 -0.56 -7.69
C HIS A 154 14.45 -1.23 -8.06
N ALA A 155 14.99 -2.07 -7.17
CA ALA A 155 16.22 -2.81 -7.39
C ALA A 155 16.12 -3.76 -8.61
N TRP A 156 14.99 -4.46 -8.74
CA TRP A 156 14.71 -5.32 -9.91
C TRP A 156 14.65 -4.51 -11.21
N ALA A 157 13.97 -3.36 -11.20
CA ALA A 157 13.90 -2.50 -12.38
C ALA A 157 15.26 -1.87 -12.72
N ALA A 158 16.14 -1.64 -11.74
CA ALA A 158 17.49 -1.17 -11.96
C ALA A 158 18.37 -2.25 -12.60
N SER A 159 18.31 -3.50 -12.10
CA SER A 159 19.07 -4.62 -12.65
C SER A 159 18.66 -4.96 -14.08
N ALA A 160 17.36 -4.92 -14.39
CA ALA A 160 16.85 -5.15 -15.74
C ALA A 160 17.36 -4.09 -16.74
N ARG A 161 17.47 -2.82 -16.32
CA ARG A 161 18.03 -1.75 -17.17
C ARG A 161 19.53 -1.91 -17.39
N ALA A 162 20.27 -2.31 -16.35
CA ALA A 162 21.70 -2.57 -16.46
C ALA A 162 22.00 -3.76 -17.38
N GLY A 163 21.20 -4.83 -17.31
CA GLY A 163 21.34 -5.99 -18.20
C GLY A 163 20.93 -5.72 -19.65
N GLY A 164 19.98 -4.81 -19.88
CA GLY A 164 19.56 -4.38 -21.23
C GLY A 164 20.58 -3.49 -21.95
N ALA A 165 21.37 -2.70 -21.21
CA ALA A 165 22.39 -1.84 -21.78
C ALA A 165 23.59 -2.60 -22.37
N SER A 166 23.83 -3.84 -21.94
CA SER A 166 24.93 -4.68 -22.45
C SER A 166 24.60 -5.43 -23.75
N ALA A 167 23.35 -5.41 -24.22
CA ALA A 167 22.92 -6.14 -25.41
C ALA A 167 22.92 -5.30 -26.70
N ASP A 168 23.12 -3.97 -26.61
CA ASP A 168 22.96 -3.03 -27.74
C ASP A 168 24.30 -2.50 -28.31
N ASP A 169 25.46 -2.88 -27.72
CA ASP A 169 26.80 -2.43 -28.16
C ASP A 169 27.50 -3.43 -29.13
N GLY A 170 26.74 -4.32 -29.79
CA GLY A 170 27.26 -5.49 -30.49
C GLY A 170 27.04 -5.58 -32.00
N GLU A 171 26.60 -4.53 -32.69
CA GLU A 171 26.43 -4.58 -34.15
C GLU A 171 26.62 -3.19 -34.82
N GLN A 172 27.87 -2.82 -35.10
CA GLN A 172 28.27 -1.93 -36.21
C GLN A 172 29.58 -2.42 -36.83
#